data_AF-A0A266Q9P3-F1
#
_entry.id   AF-A0A266Q9P3-F1
#
_cell.length_a   1.000
_cell.length_b   1.000
_cell.length_c   1.000
_cell.angle_alpha   90.00
_cell.angle_beta   90.00
_cell.angle_gamma   90.00
#
_symmetry.space_group_name_H-M   'P 1'
#
loop_
_entity.id
_entity.type
_entity.pdbx_description
1 polymer ?
#
loop_
_entity_poly.entity_id
_entity_poly.type
_entity_poly.pdbx_seq_one_letter_code
_entity_poly.pdbx_strand_id
1 'polypeptide(L)'
;MKYILWFICCFLSPAILASTGDFGVEVDVTTIGLFPPKLETVTVATVKEGSSADRAGVQVGDKIVSINGCNIPGCSAFKAKRMMNVEQGETAQFQLLTAADELRTIDLLAE
;
A
#
# COMPACT_ATOMS: atom_id res chain seq x y z
N MET A 1 -36.89 41.06 6.01
CA MET A 1 -36.34 40.52 7.27
C MET A 1 -36.83 39.08 7.41
N LYS A 2 -35.89 38.11 7.47
CA LYS A 2 -35.91 36.90 8.35
C LYS A 2 -37.12 35.93 8.18
N TYR A 3 -37.03 34.62 7.93
CA TYR A 3 -36.16 33.52 8.42
C TYR A 3 -36.27 32.36 7.39
N ILE A 4 -35.22 31.87 6.74
CA ILE A 4 -34.37 30.72 7.16
C ILE A 4 -35.13 29.73 8.06
N LEU A 5 -35.63 28.64 7.46
CA LEU A 5 -35.36 27.25 7.84
C LEU A 5 -36.16 26.34 6.89
N TRP A 6 -35.53 25.87 5.82
CA TRP A 6 -36.07 24.77 5.04
C TRP A 6 -35.06 23.63 5.05
N PHE A 7 -35.52 22.51 5.59
CA PHE A 7 -35.02 21.17 5.34
C PHE A 7 -33.60 20.86 5.79
N ILE A 8 -33.57 20.28 7.00
CA ILE A 8 -32.96 18.98 7.23
C ILE A 8 -32.95 18.17 5.91
N CYS A 9 -31.80 18.12 5.26
CA CYS A 9 -31.47 17.05 4.34
C CYS A 9 -30.23 16.38 4.90
N CYS A 10 -30.45 15.25 5.55
CA CYS A 10 -29.43 14.25 5.78
C CYS A 10 -28.72 13.95 4.46
N PHE A 11 -27.54 14.53 4.26
CA PHE A 11 -26.41 13.74 3.80
C PHE A 11 -25.64 13.46 5.09
N LEU A 12 -26.06 12.49 5.91
CA LEU A 12 -25.78 11.08 5.62
C LEU A 12 -24.54 11.01 4.72
N SER A 13 -23.37 11.32 5.28
CA SER A 13 -22.14 10.80 4.70
C SER A 13 -22.43 9.31 4.54
N PRO A 14 -22.60 8.80 3.30
CA PRO A 14 -22.69 7.38 3.12
C PRO A 14 -21.41 6.85 3.74
N ALA A 15 -21.54 5.74 4.46
CA ALA A 15 -20.47 5.01 5.12
C ALA A 15 -19.12 5.34 4.48
N ILE A 16 -18.13 5.73 5.30
CA ILE A 16 -16.75 5.47 4.95
C ILE A 16 -16.71 3.95 4.74
N LEU A 17 -16.97 3.56 3.50
CA LEU A 17 -16.68 2.25 2.98
C LEU A 17 -15.17 2.25 3.14
N ALA A 18 -14.66 1.57 4.15
CA ALA A 18 -13.23 1.37 4.31
C ALA A 18 -12.77 0.63 3.05
N SER A 19 -12.50 1.40 1.99
CA SER A 19 -11.83 0.91 0.81
C SER A 19 -10.40 0.73 1.26
N THR A 20 -9.93 -0.52 1.26
CA THR A 20 -8.50 -0.81 1.36
C THR A 20 -7.81 0.10 0.34
N GLY A 21 -6.95 0.99 0.82
CA GLY A 21 -6.29 1.94 -0.05
C GLY A 21 -5.26 1.24 -0.92
N ASP A 22 -5.04 1.77 -2.11
CA ASP A 22 -4.05 1.28 -3.06
C ASP A 22 -2.82 2.20 -3.02
N PHE A 23 -1.62 1.64 -3.10
CA PHE A 23 -0.39 2.43 -3.17
C PHE A 23 0.01 2.73 -4.63
N GLY A 24 -0.71 2.15 -5.60
CA GLY A 24 -0.45 2.30 -7.03
C GLY A 24 0.72 1.47 -7.53
N VAL A 25 0.97 0.32 -6.89
CA VAL A 25 2.06 -0.60 -7.23
C VAL A 25 1.50 -1.99 -7.45
N GLU A 26 1.80 -2.57 -8.61
CA GLU A 26 1.60 -3.99 -8.85
C GLU A 26 2.92 -4.72 -8.58
N VAL A 27 2.85 -5.84 -7.85
CA VAL A 27 4.03 -6.56 -7.40
C VAL A 27 4.00 -8.01 -7.81
N ASP A 28 5.12 -8.50 -8.32
CA ASP A 28 5.38 -9.92 -8.52
C ASP A 28 5.87 -10.53 -7.20
N VAL A 29 5.05 -11.41 -6.65
CA VAL A 29 5.30 -12.07 -5.36
C VAL A 29 5.70 -13.52 -5.58
N THR A 30 6.88 -13.88 -5.11
CA THR A 30 7.33 -15.27 -5.04
C THR A 30 7.23 -15.74 -3.59
N THR A 31 6.63 -16.91 -3.39
CA THR A 31 6.46 -17.50 -2.05
C THR A 31 7.02 -18.90 -1.98
N ILE A 32 7.62 -19.26 -0.85
CA ILE A 32 8.09 -20.61 -0.56
C ILE A 32 7.24 -21.24 0.54
N GLY A 33 6.96 -22.54 0.37
CA GLY A 33 6.32 -23.39 1.38
C GLY A 33 4.79 -23.38 1.28
N LEU A 34 4.18 -24.48 1.75
CA LEU A 34 2.76 -24.71 1.52
C LEU A 34 1.87 -24.19 2.66
N PHE A 35 2.36 -24.19 3.92
CA PHE A 35 1.56 -23.81 5.09
C PHE A 35 2.40 -23.29 6.27
N PRO A 36 2.34 -21.99 6.62
CA PRO A 36 1.92 -20.87 5.79
C PRO A 36 3.02 -20.47 4.79
N PRO A 37 2.66 -20.03 3.56
CA PRO A 37 3.65 -19.56 2.59
C PRO A 37 4.38 -18.34 3.12
N LYS A 38 5.70 -18.33 2.95
CA LYS A 38 6.56 -17.20 3.28
C LYS A 38 6.92 -16.46 2.01
N LEU A 39 6.94 -15.13 2.09
CA LEU A 39 7.46 -14.30 1.02
C LEU A 39 8.96 -14.58 0.86
N GLU A 40 9.36 -14.87 -0.36
CA GLU A 40 10.76 -15.04 -0.76
C GLU A 40 11.26 -13.74 -1.38
N THR A 41 10.59 -13.30 -2.44
CA THR A 41 10.91 -12.07 -3.16
C THR A 41 9.63 -11.35 -3.54
N VAL A 42 9.67 -10.02 -3.46
CA VAL A 42 8.62 -9.14 -3.96
C VAL A 42 9.28 -8.09 -4.83
N THR A 43 8.91 -8.04 -6.11
CA THR A 43 9.49 -7.11 -7.09
C THR A 43 8.38 -6.24 -7.66
N VAL A 44 8.64 -4.97 -7.87
CA VAL A 44 7.69 -4.06 -8.51
C VAL A 44 7.56 -4.41 -9.98
N ALA A 45 6.37 -4.83 -10.40
CA ALA A 45 6.04 -5.17 -11.78
C ALA A 45 5.55 -3.93 -12.56
N THR A 46 4.68 -3.13 -11.93
CA THR A 46 4.10 -1.94 -12.54
C THR A 46 3.94 -0.84 -11.50
N VAL A 47 4.09 0.41 -11.91
CA VAL A 47 3.78 1.60 -11.11
C VAL A 47 2.74 2.43 -11.85
N LYS A 48 1.66 2.80 -11.17
CA LYS A 48 0.58 3.62 -11.74
C LYS A 48 0.99 5.08 -11.74
N GLU A 49 0.93 5.73 -12.90
CA GLU A 49 1.24 7.17 -13.04
C GLU A 49 0.37 8.04 -12.12
N GLY A 50 0.99 9.00 -11.47
CA GLY A 50 0.34 9.92 -10.54
C GLY A 50 -0.02 9.32 -9.18
N SER A 51 0.26 8.04 -8.93
CA SER A 51 0.05 7.39 -7.62
C SER A 51 1.06 7.84 -6.56
N SER A 52 0.80 7.51 -5.29
CA SER A 52 1.78 7.74 -4.22
C SER A 52 3.13 7.09 -4.50
N ALA A 53 3.17 5.91 -5.11
CA ALA A 53 4.41 5.23 -5.44
C ALA A 53 5.20 5.90 -6.57
N ASP A 54 4.51 6.39 -7.60
CA ASP A 54 5.12 7.18 -8.67
C ASP A 54 5.75 8.46 -8.12
N ARG A 55 5.01 9.18 -7.27
CA ARG A 55 5.52 10.40 -6.60
C ARG A 55 6.69 10.13 -5.66
N ALA A 56 6.77 8.94 -5.07
CA ALA A 56 7.90 8.50 -4.24
C ALA A 56 9.12 8.03 -5.08
N GLY A 57 8.97 7.97 -6.40
CA GLY A 57 10.02 7.52 -7.31
C GLY A 57 10.30 6.02 -7.18
N VAL A 58 9.26 5.22 -6.96
CA VAL A 58 9.31 3.76 -7.09
C VAL A 58 9.38 3.43 -8.57
N GLN A 59 10.23 2.48 -8.94
CA GLN A 59 10.40 2.07 -10.33
C GLN A 59 10.14 0.58 -10.50
N VAL A 60 9.74 0.21 -11.72
CA VAL A 60 9.66 -1.19 -12.13
C VAL A 60 11.03 -1.85 -11.98
N GLY A 61 11.06 -3.01 -11.32
CA GLY A 61 12.28 -3.74 -10.99
C GLY A 61 12.83 -3.47 -9.60
N ASP A 62 12.33 -2.46 -8.86
CA ASP A 62 12.68 -2.29 -7.46
C ASP A 62 12.23 -3.50 -6.63
N LYS A 63 13.06 -3.93 -5.69
CA LYS A 63 12.74 -5.08 -4.82
C LYS A 63 12.24 -4.59 -3.48
N ILE A 64 11.06 -5.03 -3.07
CA ILE A 64 10.53 -4.74 -1.73
C ILE A 64 11.15 -5.72 -0.74
N VAL A 65 11.96 -5.19 0.17
CA VAL A 65 12.68 -5.95 1.20
C VAL A 65 12.01 -5.83 2.58
N SER A 66 11.10 -4.88 2.78
CA SER A 66 10.27 -4.79 3.99
C SER A 66 8.97 -4.03 3.76
N ILE A 67 7.92 -4.42 4.48
CA ILE A 67 6.60 -3.74 4.49
C ILE A 67 6.14 -3.60 5.94
N ASN A 68 5.97 -2.38 6.44
CA ASN A 68 5.56 -2.07 7.82
C ASN A 68 6.34 -2.90 8.86
N GLY A 69 7.67 -3.00 8.69
CA GLY A 69 8.56 -3.77 9.55
C GLY A 69 8.51 -5.30 9.37
N CYS A 70 7.78 -5.81 8.36
CA CYS A 70 7.82 -7.20 7.97
C CYS A 70 8.88 -7.42 6.88
N ASN A 71 10.03 -7.97 7.28
CA ASN A 71 11.15 -8.18 6.37
C ASN A 71 10.92 -9.36 5.41
N ILE A 72 11.38 -9.19 4.18
CA ILE A 72 11.30 -10.14 3.07
C ILE A 72 12.74 -10.41 2.62
N PRO A 73 13.19 -11.68 2.54
CA PRO A 73 12.43 -12.90 2.78
C PRO A 73 12.08 -13.14 4.26
N GLY A 74 11.03 -13.92 4.51
CA GLY A 74 10.70 -14.44 5.85
C GLY A 74 9.38 -13.96 6.44
N CYS A 75 8.82 -12.85 5.94
CA CYS A 75 7.45 -12.44 6.25
C CYS A 75 6.45 -13.51 5.76
N SER A 76 5.48 -13.90 6.59
CA SER A 76 4.41 -14.77 6.10
C SER A 76 3.50 -13.99 5.15
N ALA A 77 3.05 -14.61 4.06
CA ALA A 77 2.17 -13.95 3.09
C ALA A 77 0.89 -13.42 3.76
N PHE A 78 0.35 -14.14 4.75
CA PHE A 78 -0.78 -13.69 5.55
C PHE A 78 -0.47 -12.44 6.37
N LYS A 79 0.71 -12.35 6.99
CA LYS A 79 1.12 -11.17 7.74
C LYS A 79 1.32 -9.99 6.81
N ALA A 80 2.02 -10.17 5.69
CA ALA A 80 2.20 -9.14 4.67
C ALA A 80 0.87 -8.62 4.13
N LYS A 81 -0.06 -9.51 3.78
CA LYS A 81 -1.41 -9.13 3.33
C LYS A 81 -2.15 -8.27 4.36
N ARG A 82 -2.04 -8.59 5.66
CA ARG A 82 -2.63 -7.76 6.71
C ARG A 82 -1.94 -6.40 6.85
N MET A 83 -0.61 -6.36 6.72
CA MET A 83 0.14 -5.11 6.79
C MET A 83 -0.09 -4.18 5.61
N MET A 84 -0.49 -4.73 4.45
CA MET A 84 -0.91 -3.97 3.28
C MET A 84 -2.39 -3.60 3.30
N ASN A 85 -3.18 -4.12 4.24
CA ASN A 85 -4.58 -3.75 4.39
C ASN A 85 -4.69 -2.45 5.19
N VAL A 86 -4.26 -1.37 4.54
CA VAL A 86 -4.22 -0.01 5.08
C VAL A 86 -5.46 0.73 4.58
N GLU A 87 -6.05 1.56 5.43
CA GLU A 87 -7.24 2.32 5.05
C GLU A 87 -6.85 3.45 4.09
N GLN A 88 -7.74 3.78 3.14
CA GLN A 88 -7.54 4.95 2.28
C GLN A 88 -7.28 6.21 3.14
N GLY A 89 -6.21 6.93 2.83
CA GLY A 89 -5.73 8.09 3.57
C GLY A 89 -4.66 7.80 4.63
N GLU A 90 -4.36 6.53 4.93
CA GLU A 90 -3.26 6.14 5.81
C GLU A 90 -1.97 5.86 5.02
N THR A 91 -0.82 5.86 5.71
CA THR A 91 0.48 5.57 5.10
C THR A 91 1.05 4.23 5.54
N ALA A 92 1.67 3.50 4.61
CA ALA A 92 2.49 2.34 4.91
C ALA A 92 3.96 2.60 4.58
N GLN A 93 4.84 2.10 5.44
CA GLN A 93 6.28 2.17 5.21
C GLN A 93 6.74 0.97 4.40
N PHE A 94 7.52 1.25 3.35
CA PHE A 94 8.19 0.26 2.52
C PHE A 94 9.70 0.47 2.56
N GLN A 95 10.43 -0.63 2.56
CA GLN A 95 11.86 -0.62 2.27
C GLN A 95 12.08 -1.30 0.94
N LEU A 96 12.75 -0.59 0.04
CA LEU A 96 13.05 -1.00 -1.32
C LEU A 96 14.56 -1.12 -1.47
N LEU A 97 14.98 -2.11 -2.24
CA LEU A 97 16.32 -2.20 -2.77
C LEU A 97 16.26 -1.82 -4.24
N THR A 98 16.90 -0.71 -4.59
CA THR A 98 16.91 -0.20 -5.97
C THR A 98 17.76 -1.07 -6.88
N ALA A 99 17.64 -0.86 -8.19
CA ALA A 99 18.54 -1.47 -9.17
C ALA A 99 20.04 -1.14 -8.95
N ALA A 100 20.35 -0.05 -8.23
CA ALA A 100 21.71 0.34 -7.85
C ALA A 100 22.19 -0.33 -6.55
N ASP A 101 21.44 -1.30 -6.02
CA ASP A 101 21.71 -1.99 -4.75
C ASP A 101 21.70 -1.05 -3.52
N GLU A 102 20.96 0.06 -3.63
CA GLU A 102 20.76 1.02 -2.55
C GLU A 102 19.44 0.77 -1.83
N LEU A 103 19.47 0.70 -0.50
CA LEU A 103 18.28 0.52 0.32
C LEU A 103 17.61 1.88 0.59
N ARG A 104 16.36 2.03 0.15
CA ARG A 104 15.52 3.21 0.32
C ARG A 104 14.33 2.89 1.21
N THR A 105 14.08 3.71 2.22
CA THR A 105 12.84 3.66 3.01
C THR A 105 11.91 4.76 2.50
N ILE A 106 10.68 4.39 2.16
CA ILE A 106 9.65 5.33 1.71
C ILE A 106 8.34 5.08 2.45
N ASP A 107 7.58 6.14 2.67
CA ASP A 107 6.22 6.05 3.21
C ASP A 107 5.25 6.34 2.05
N LEU A 108 4.40 5.36 1.74
CA LEU A 108 3.42 5.45 0.68
C LEU A 108 2.04 5.70 1.27
N LEU A 109 1.31 6.65 0.71
CA LEU A 109 -0.08 6.91 1.04
C LEU A 109 -0.97 5.90 0.31
N ALA A 110 -1.92 5.31 1.03
CA ALA A 110 -2.96 4.47 0.48
C ALA A 110 -4.06 5.38 -0.08
N GLU A 111 -4.25 5.37 -1.39
CA GLU A 111 -5.17 6.25 -2.14
C GLU A 111 -6.43 5.52 -2.61
#